data_AF-A0A3G8YI04-F1
#
_entry.id   AF-A0A3G8YI04-F1
#
_cell.length_a   1.000
_cell.length_b   1.000
_cell.length_c   1.000
_cell.angle_alpha   90.00
_cell.angle_beta   90.00
_cell.angle_gamma   90.00
#
_symmetry.space_group_name_H-M   'P 1'
#
loop_
_entity.id
_entity.type
_entity.pdbx_description
1 polymer ?
#
loop_
_entity_poly.entity_id
_entity_poly.type
_entity_poly.pdbx_seq_one_letter_code
_entity_poly.pdbx_strand_id
1 'polypeptide(L)'
;MCRLKARRTLYASIIIHLPAARLRAGQIVLPGVLTLFFAVLGLSYYAGTQLSGIQESAAVATAAPAGTGGTALFAGNCAGCHGAAGGGGIGPKLAGLVKPWSAAEFDAAVLDGHAPGGRTLSAMMPHFRTAGLDGQPPSEAQMADLYAFVRGL
;
A
#
# COMPACT_ATOMS: atom_id res chain seq x y z
N MET A 1 -82.82 6.38 23.24
CA MET A 1 -83.19 4.99 23.56
C MET A 1 -82.92 4.11 22.34
N CYS A 2 -81.91 3.23 22.36
CA CYS A 2 -81.92 2.00 21.56
C CYS A 2 -80.85 1.03 22.11
N ARG A 3 -81.32 0.01 22.83
CA ARG A 3 -80.54 -1.18 23.22
C ARG A 3 -80.59 -2.16 22.06
N LEU A 4 -79.46 -2.76 21.68
CA LEU A 4 -79.41 -4.10 21.06
C LEU A 4 -77.99 -4.66 21.27
N LYS A 5 -77.74 -5.40 22.34
CA LYS A 5 -77.90 -6.86 22.48
C LYS A 5 -76.87 -7.67 21.69
N ALA A 6 -75.80 -7.99 22.42
CA ALA A 6 -75.12 -9.28 22.52
C ALA A 6 -74.78 -10.04 21.22
N ARG A 7 -73.48 -10.14 20.95
CA ARG A 7 -72.89 -11.36 20.39
C ARG A 7 -71.70 -11.78 21.24
N ARG A 8 -71.94 -12.79 22.08
CA ARG A 8 -70.91 -13.59 22.75
C ARG A 8 -70.44 -14.63 21.75
N THR A 9 -69.17 -14.60 21.34
CA THR A 9 -68.56 -15.77 20.70
C THR A 9 -67.06 -15.83 20.98
N LEU A 10 -66.73 -16.66 21.96
CA LEU A 10 -65.62 -17.63 21.98
C LEU A 10 -64.18 -17.11 21.90
N TYR A 11 -63.55 -17.09 23.08
CA TYR A 11 -62.13 -17.33 23.30
C TYR A 11 -61.72 -18.63 22.60
N ALA A 12 -60.98 -18.53 21.50
CA ALA A 12 -60.29 -19.67 20.90
C ALA A 12 -58.82 -19.57 21.29
N SER A 13 -58.42 -20.36 22.28
CA SER A 13 -57.03 -20.58 22.66
C SER A 13 -56.25 -21.07 21.44
N ILE A 14 -55.39 -20.22 20.90
CA ILE A 14 -54.41 -20.60 19.88
C ILE A 14 -53.36 -21.47 20.56
N ILE A 15 -53.56 -22.78 20.48
CA ILE A 15 -52.54 -23.78 20.80
C ILE A 15 -51.52 -23.70 19.66
N ILE A 16 -50.41 -23.01 19.89
CA ILE A 16 -49.25 -23.00 19.00
C ILE A 16 -48.65 -24.42 19.01
N HIS A 17 -49.07 -25.26 18.07
CA HIS A 17 -48.39 -26.51 17.76
C HIS A 17 -47.05 -26.16 17.09
N LEU A 18 -45.96 -26.23 17.86
CA LEU A 18 -44.61 -26.17 17.33
C LEU A 18 -44.32 -27.52 16.65
N PRO A 19 -44.17 -27.59 15.31
CA PRO A 19 -43.82 -28.84 14.67
C PRO A 19 -42.39 -29.19 15.09
N ALA A 20 -42.22 -30.34 15.73
CA ALA A 20 -40.91 -30.94 15.98
C ALA A 20 -40.26 -31.26 14.63
N ALA A 21 -39.54 -30.28 14.08
CA ALA A 21 -38.74 -30.44 12.88
C ALA A 21 -37.63 -31.45 13.20
N ARG A 22 -37.80 -32.69 12.72
CA ARG A 22 -36.76 -33.71 12.75
C ARG A 22 -35.66 -33.28 11.78
N LEU A 23 -34.65 -32.61 12.32
CA LEU A 23 -33.43 -32.24 11.59
C LEU A 23 -32.80 -33.53 11.05
N ARG A 24 -32.79 -33.69 9.72
CA ARG A 24 -32.05 -34.78 9.07
C ARG A 24 -30.56 -34.51 9.26
N ALA A 25 -29.82 -35.48 9.78
CA ALA A 25 -28.39 -35.35 10.15
C ALA A 25 -27.50 -34.70 9.08
N GLY A 26 -27.85 -34.82 7.79
CA GLY A 26 -27.12 -34.19 6.68
C GLY A 26 -27.15 -32.66 6.60
N GLN A 27 -28.11 -31.97 7.22
CA GLN A 27 -28.21 -30.50 7.16
C GLN A 27 -27.33 -29.77 8.19
N ILE A 28 -26.69 -30.49 9.11
CA ILE A 28 -25.82 -29.94 10.17
C ILE A 28 -24.34 -30.11 9.81
N VAL A 29 -23.99 -31.11 9.00
CA VAL A 29 -22.59 -31.40 8.64
C VAL A 29 -22.02 -30.33 7.70
N LEU A 30 -22.82 -29.80 6.77
CA LEU A 30 -22.36 -28.79 5.81
C LEU A 30 -21.99 -27.44 6.46
N PRO A 31 -22.80 -26.82 7.34
CA PRO A 31 -22.41 -25.58 8.02
C PRO A 31 -21.25 -25.77 9.00
N GLY A 32 -21.14 -26.95 9.65
CA GLY A 32 -20.05 -27.24 10.58
C GLY A 32 -18.68 -27.40 9.90
N VAL A 33 -18.63 -28.05 8.73
CA VAL A 33 -17.38 -28.18 7.96
C VAL A 33 -16.95 -26.82 7.39
N LEU A 34 -17.90 -25.99 6.96
CA LEU A 34 -17.61 -24.67 6.42
C LEU A 34 -17.06 -23.71 7.49
N THR A 35 -17.64 -23.70 8.69
CA THR A 35 -17.13 -22.88 9.79
C THR A 35 -15.75 -23.31 10.26
N LEU A 36 -15.50 -24.63 10.32
CA LEU A 36 -14.17 -25.16 10.63
C LEU A 36 -13.15 -24.76 9.56
N PHE A 37 -13.51 -24.81 8.27
CA PHE A 37 -12.63 -24.42 7.18
C PHE A 37 -12.26 -22.93 7.23
N PHE A 38 -13.24 -22.04 7.42
CA PHE A 38 -12.97 -20.60 7.56
C PHE A 38 -12.21 -20.25 8.85
N ALA A 39 -12.43 -20.96 9.95
CA ALA A 39 -11.66 -20.77 11.18
C ALA A 39 -10.19 -21.18 10.99
N VAL A 40 -9.92 -22.30 10.31
CA VAL A 40 -8.55 -22.76 10.02
C VAL A 40 -7.84 -21.83 9.03
N LEU A 41 -8.52 -21.38 7.98
CA LEU A 41 -7.98 -20.40 7.04
C LEU A 41 -7.71 -19.05 7.70
N GLY A 42 -8.65 -18.56 8.52
CA GLY A 42 -8.49 -17.31 9.26
C GLY A 42 -7.31 -17.37 10.25
N LEU A 43 -7.17 -18.48 10.98
CA LEU A 43 -6.04 -18.70 11.88
C LEU A 43 -4.71 -18.82 11.14
N SER A 44 -4.69 -19.48 9.98
CA SER A 44 -3.49 -19.62 9.15
C SER A 44 -3.05 -18.29 8.53
N TYR A 45 -4.02 -17.49 8.06
CA TYR A 45 -3.76 -16.13 7.55
C TYR A 45 -3.25 -15.21 8.67
N TYR A 46 -3.89 -15.25 9.84
CA TYR A 46 -3.46 -14.47 11.00
C TYR A 46 -2.07 -14.89 11.49
N ALA A 47 -1.81 -16.19 11.64
CA ALA A 47 -0.49 -16.70 12.00
C ALA A 47 0.58 -16.37 10.95
N GLY A 48 0.23 -16.42 9.65
CA GLY A 48 1.11 -16.02 8.56
C GLY A 48 1.50 -14.54 8.63
N THR A 49 0.56 -13.64 8.91
CA THR A 49 0.86 -12.21 9.08
C THR A 49 1.77 -11.92 10.27
N GLN A 50 1.74 -12.75 11.33
CA GLN A 50 2.60 -12.60 12.51
C GLN A 50 4.00 -13.19 12.29
N LEU A 51 4.13 -14.23 11.46
CA LEU A 51 5.44 -14.82 11.12
C LEU A 51 6.23 -13.98 10.11
N SER A 52 5.57 -13.16 9.30
CA SER A 52 6.23 -12.15 8.46
C SER A 52 6.94 -11.06 9.27
N GLY A 53 6.71 -10.98 10.60
CA GLY A 53 7.28 -9.99 11.51
C GLY A 53 8.47 -10.47 12.35
N ILE A 54 8.85 -11.75 12.30
CA ILE A 54 10.08 -12.22 12.96
C ILE A 54 11.27 -12.11 12.00
N GLN A 55 11.64 -10.87 11.70
CA GLN A 55 12.99 -10.58 11.22
C GLN A 55 13.95 -11.03 12.33
N GLU A 56 14.73 -12.06 12.05
CA GLU A 56 15.89 -12.45 12.84
C GLU A 56 16.67 -11.19 13.19
N SER A 57 16.82 -10.93 14.49
CA SER A 57 17.55 -9.79 15.02
C SER A 57 19.05 -10.02 14.77
N ALA A 58 19.46 -9.91 13.51
CA ALA A 58 20.82 -9.57 13.17
C ALA A 58 21.01 -8.14 13.64
N ALA A 59 21.84 -8.00 14.67
CA ALA A 59 22.42 -6.79 15.23
C ALA A 59 21.71 -5.49 14.85
N VAL A 60 21.25 -4.76 15.85
CA VAL A 60 21.21 -3.30 15.78
C VAL A 60 22.65 -2.81 15.57
N ALA A 61 23.17 -2.95 14.36
CA ALA A 61 23.81 -1.82 13.75
C ALA A 61 22.77 -0.72 13.85
N THR A 62 23.13 0.39 14.47
CA THR A 62 22.58 1.65 14.01
C THR A 62 22.70 1.61 12.51
N ALA A 63 21.62 1.24 11.81
CA ALA A 63 21.52 1.48 10.40
C ALA A 63 21.56 3.00 10.32
N ALA A 64 22.77 3.53 10.13
CA ALA A 64 22.93 4.75 9.40
C ALA A 64 21.96 4.60 8.21
N PRO A 65 21.00 5.52 8.04
CA PRO A 65 19.90 5.35 7.10
C PRO A 65 20.49 4.82 5.80
N ALA A 66 19.98 3.67 5.33
CA ALA A 66 20.55 2.87 4.26
C ALA A 66 21.08 3.80 3.15
N GLY A 67 22.40 3.98 3.13
CA GLY A 67 23.14 4.91 2.27
C GLY A 67 22.40 6.21 1.92
N THR A 68 22.40 7.21 2.81
CA THR A 68 22.10 8.63 2.48
C THR A 68 23.12 9.26 1.53
N GLY A 69 23.91 8.48 0.80
CA GLY A 69 24.87 8.99 -0.17
C GLY A 69 24.17 9.26 -1.48
N GLY A 70 24.09 10.53 -1.91
CA GLY A 70 23.56 10.91 -3.22
C GLY A 70 24.16 10.13 -4.39
N THR A 71 25.45 9.76 -4.29
CA THR A 71 26.14 8.88 -5.25
C THR A 71 25.51 7.49 -5.35
N ALA A 72 25.18 6.87 -4.22
CA ALA A 72 24.61 5.52 -4.18
C ALA A 72 23.16 5.55 -4.69
N LEU A 73 22.38 6.55 -4.28
CA LEU A 73 21.03 6.78 -4.78
C LEU A 73 21.03 6.98 -6.30
N PHE A 74 21.95 7.80 -6.82
CA PHE A 74 22.09 8.02 -8.26
C PHE A 74 22.48 6.74 -9.01
N ALA A 75 23.45 5.99 -8.49
CA ALA A 75 23.91 4.74 -9.11
C ALA A 75 22.78 3.70 -9.20
N GLY A 76 21.98 3.56 -8.14
CA GLY A 76 20.89 2.59 -8.08
C GLY A 76 19.65 2.98 -8.89
N ASN A 77 19.36 4.28 -9.03
CA ASN A 77 18.07 4.73 -9.55
C ASN A 77 18.15 5.55 -10.86
N CYS A 78 19.28 6.20 -11.15
CA CYS A 78 19.37 7.19 -12.22
C CYS A 78 20.38 6.80 -13.31
N ALA A 79 21.51 6.23 -12.91
CA ALA A 79 22.66 5.96 -13.77
C ALA A 79 22.34 5.02 -14.95
N GLY A 80 21.38 4.11 -14.80
CA GLY A 80 20.97 3.20 -15.87
C GLY A 80 20.43 3.92 -17.11
N CYS A 81 19.78 5.08 -16.92
CA CYS A 81 19.22 5.87 -18.02
C CYS A 81 20.07 7.12 -18.32
N HIS A 82 20.60 7.77 -17.28
CA HIS A 82 21.33 9.03 -17.39
C HIS A 82 22.86 8.86 -17.44
N GLY A 83 23.36 7.62 -17.42
CA GLY A 83 24.78 7.29 -17.41
C GLY A 83 25.44 7.44 -16.04
N ALA A 84 26.49 6.66 -15.78
CA ALA A 84 27.18 6.60 -14.49
C ALA A 84 27.71 7.94 -13.97
N ALA A 85 28.09 8.85 -14.88
CA ALA A 85 28.53 10.20 -14.56
C ALA A 85 27.53 11.29 -15.00
N GLY A 86 26.25 10.93 -15.20
CA GLY A 86 25.24 11.87 -15.70
C GLY A 86 25.45 12.31 -17.15
N GLY A 87 26.21 11.54 -17.95
CA GLY A 87 26.55 11.83 -19.34
C GLY A 87 25.38 11.72 -20.33
N GLY A 88 24.26 11.14 -19.90
CA GLY A 88 23.10 10.83 -20.73
C GLY A 88 23.16 9.40 -21.30
N GLY A 89 22.16 9.09 -22.12
CA GLY A 89 21.97 7.78 -22.75
C GLY A 89 20.54 7.65 -23.23
N ILE A 90 19.75 6.84 -22.52
CA ILE A 90 18.29 6.77 -22.70
C ILE A 90 17.66 8.09 -22.24
N GLY A 91 18.10 8.57 -21.07
CA GLY A 91 17.74 9.88 -20.54
C GLY A 91 18.72 10.97 -20.99
N PRO A 92 18.33 12.25 -20.88
CA PRO A 92 19.21 13.38 -21.19
C PRO A 92 20.43 13.42 -20.27
N LYS A 93 21.48 14.10 -20.72
CA LYS A 93 22.65 14.44 -19.90
C LYS A 93 22.22 15.29 -18.70
N LEU A 94 22.59 14.87 -17.49
CA LEU A 94 22.33 15.59 -16.23
C LEU A 94 23.52 16.44 -15.78
N ALA A 95 24.75 16.01 -16.10
CA ALA A 95 25.96 16.74 -15.74
C ALA A 95 25.93 18.17 -16.31
N GLY A 96 26.02 19.17 -15.43
CA GLY A 96 25.86 20.59 -15.75
C GLY A 96 24.42 21.09 -15.94
N LEU A 97 23.45 20.22 -16.27
CA LEU A 97 22.05 20.62 -16.56
C LEU A 97 21.32 21.09 -15.31
N VAL A 98 21.60 20.47 -14.16
CA VAL A 98 20.94 20.74 -12.88
C VAL A 98 21.60 21.89 -12.10
N LYS A 99 22.78 22.37 -12.52
CA LYS A 99 23.51 23.48 -11.85
C LYS A 99 22.67 24.74 -11.60
N PRO A 100 21.84 25.22 -12.54
CA PRO A 100 21.01 26.41 -12.34
C PRO A 100 19.68 26.12 -11.63
N TRP A 101 19.33 24.86 -11.37
CA TRP A 101 18.07 24.51 -10.73
C TRP A 101 18.17 24.76 -9.22
N SER A 102 17.05 25.10 -8.60
CA SER A 102 16.84 25.03 -7.15
C SER A 102 16.53 23.60 -6.71
N ALA A 103 16.61 23.34 -5.40
CA ALA A 103 16.19 22.05 -4.84
C ALA A 103 14.71 21.75 -5.13
N ALA A 104 13.83 22.75 -4.99
CA ALA A 104 12.40 22.58 -5.25
C ALA A 104 12.10 22.27 -6.73
N GLU A 105 12.84 22.86 -7.67
CA GLU A 105 12.73 22.53 -9.09
C GLU A 105 13.23 21.12 -9.40
N PHE A 106 14.30 20.70 -8.73
CA PHE A 106 14.80 19.33 -8.84
C PHE A 106 13.78 18.32 -8.27
N ASP A 107 13.20 18.61 -7.12
CA ASP A 107 12.18 17.78 -6.50
C ASP A 107 10.94 17.66 -7.39
N ALA A 108 10.45 18.77 -7.94
CA ALA A 108 9.32 18.74 -8.88
C ALA A 108 9.63 17.90 -10.13
N ALA A 109 10.86 17.95 -10.64
CA ALA A 109 11.27 17.15 -11.78
C ALA A 109 11.35 15.65 -11.46
N VAL A 110 11.96 15.28 -10.33
CA VAL A 110 12.20 13.88 -9.94
C VAL A 110 10.93 13.23 -9.38
N LEU A 111 10.20 13.94 -8.54
CA LEU A 111 9.03 13.39 -7.87
C LEU A 111 7.79 13.42 -8.76
N ASP A 112 7.62 14.50 -9.54
CA ASP A 112 6.36 14.78 -10.26
C ASP A 112 6.54 14.90 -11.78
N GLY A 113 7.77 14.85 -12.30
CA GLY A 113 8.03 14.98 -13.73
C GLY A 113 7.88 16.39 -14.28
N HIS A 114 7.98 17.42 -13.44
CA HIS A 114 7.87 18.82 -13.85
C HIS A 114 9.21 19.53 -13.75
N ALA A 115 9.85 19.75 -14.89
CA ALA A 115 11.11 20.48 -14.98
C ALA A 115 10.91 21.99 -15.18
N PRO A 116 11.92 22.81 -14.86
CA PRO A 116 11.88 24.25 -15.05
C PRO A 116 11.47 24.68 -16.46
N GLY A 117 10.81 25.84 -16.53
CA GLY A 117 10.27 26.39 -17.78
C GLY A 117 8.96 25.72 -18.24
N GLY A 118 8.21 25.11 -17.31
CA GLY A 118 6.91 24.50 -17.60
C GLY A 118 6.99 23.20 -18.39
N ARG A 119 8.13 22.51 -18.32
CA ARG A 119 8.42 21.34 -19.16
C ARG A 119 8.01 20.07 -18.43
N THR A 120 7.06 19.33 -18.99
CA THR A 120 6.71 17.99 -18.49
C THR A 120 7.68 16.96 -19.06
N LEU A 121 8.22 16.11 -18.19
CA LEU A 121 9.14 15.05 -18.56
C LEU A 121 8.39 13.89 -19.21
N SER A 122 9.09 13.12 -20.05
CA SER A 122 8.54 11.90 -20.63
C SER A 122 8.13 10.93 -19.52
N ALA A 123 7.01 10.23 -19.69
CA ALA A 123 6.55 9.18 -18.79
C ALA A 123 7.55 8.01 -18.65
N MET A 124 8.55 7.92 -19.54
CA MET A 124 9.65 6.97 -19.41
C MET A 124 10.55 7.29 -18.20
N MET A 125 10.67 8.56 -17.79
CA MET A 125 11.31 8.90 -16.53
C MET A 125 10.29 8.66 -15.40
N PRO A 126 10.54 7.72 -14.47
CA PRO A 126 9.60 7.43 -13.40
C PRO A 126 9.37 8.65 -12.51
N HIS A 127 8.13 8.81 -12.05
CA HIS A 127 7.79 9.79 -11.01
C HIS A 127 8.10 9.16 -9.64
N PHE A 128 9.19 9.60 -9.03
CA PHE A 128 9.74 8.92 -7.85
C PHE A 128 8.95 9.17 -6.58
N ARG A 129 7.96 10.07 -6.58
CA ARG A 129 7.05 10.26 -5.42
C ARG A 129 6.41 8.95 -4.98
N THR A 130 6.02 8.12 -5.94
CA THR A 130 5.34 6.84 -5.69
C THR A 130 6.21 5.64 -6.01
N ALA A 131 7.10 5.75 -7.02
CA ALA A 131 8.01 4.65 -7.34
C ALA A 131 9.03 4.41 -6.21
N GLY A 132 9.43 5.47 -5.50
CA GLY A 132 10.42 5.42 -4.43
C GLY A 132 11.85 5.23 -4.91
N LEU A 133 12.81 5.54 -4.04
CA LEU A 133 14.25 5.31 -4.31
C LEU A 133 14.77 4.04 -3.61
N ASP A 134 14.01 3.53 -2.65
CA ASP A 134 14.30 2.38 -1.80
C ASP A 134 13.03 1.52 -1.55
N GLY A 135 12.02 1.70 -2.40
CA GLY A 135 10.70 1.09 -2.26
C GLY A 135 9.75 1.87 -1.35
N GLN A 136 10.15 3.02 -0.79
CA GLN A 136 9.29 3.98 -0.10
C GLN A 136 9.35 5.36 -0.77
N PRO A 137 8.35 6.24 -0.55
CA PRO A 137 8.43 7.62 -1.00
C PRO A 137 9.74 8.28 -0.50
N PRO A 138 10.48 9.00 -1.36
CA PRO A 138 11.78 9.55 -1.00
C PRO A 138 11.68 10.47 0.22
N SER A 139 12.54 10.24 1.21
CA SER A 139 12.70 11.15 2.34
C SER A 139 13.36 12.46 1.90
N GLU A 140 13.14 13.53 2.68
CA GLU A 140 13.78 14.83 2.43
C GLU A 140 15.30 14.74 2.41
N ALA A 141 15.89 13.92 3.29
CA ALA A 141 17.34 13.70 3.33
C ALA A 141 17.83 13.05 2.01
N GLN A 142 17.16 12.00 1.53
CA GLN A 142 17.51 11.36 0.26
C GLN A 142 17.44 12.32 -0.93
N MET A 143 16.41 13.17 -0.98
CA MET A 143 16.27 14.17 -2.04
C MET A 143 17.37 15.23 -1.97
N ALA A 144 17.70 15.71 -0.76
CA ALA A 144 18.77 16.67 -0.56
C ALA A 144 20.15 16.11 -0.97
N ASP A 145 20.46 14.89 -0.56
CA ASP A 145 21.73 14.24 -0.89
C ASP A 145 21.84 13.93 -2.39
N LEU A 146 20.75 13.45 -3.01
CA LEU A 146 20.69 13.20 -4.44
C LEU A 146 20.85 14.50 -5.24
N TYR A 147 20.15 15.58 -4.85
CA TYR A 147 20.28 16.88 -5.48
C TYR A 147 21.72 17.41 -5.39
N ALA A 148 22.34 17.33 -4.21
CA ALA A 148 23.71 17.77 -4.00
C ALA A 148 24.69 17.02 -4.92
N PHE A 149 24.53 15.70 -5.06
CA PHE A 149 25.33 14.89 -5.96
C PHE A 149 25.11 15.27 -7.44
N VAL A 150 23.86 15.28 -7.91
CA VAL A 150 23.55 15.53 -9.33
C VAL A 150 23.95 16.94 -9.76
N ARG A 151 23.81 17.93 -8.88
CA ARG A 151 24.28 19.30 -9.13
C ARG A 151 25.80 19.41 -9.21
N GLY A 152 26.52 18.50 -8.54
CA GLY A 152 27.98 18.40 -8.54
C GLY A 152 28.57 17.76 -9.80
N LEU A 153 27.77 17.07 -10.61
CA LEU A 153 28.16 16.49 -11.90
C LEU A 153 28.41 17.59 -12.96
#